data_AF-A0AA45AMV3-F1
#
_entry.id   AF-A0AA45AMV3-F1
#
_cell.length_a   1.000
_cell.length_b   1.000
_cell.length_c   1.000
_cell.angle_alpha   90.00
_cell.angle_beta   90.00
_cell.angle_gamma   90.00
#
_symmetry.space_group_name_H-M   'P 1'
#
loop_
_entity.id
_entity.type
_entity.pdbx_description
1 polymer ?
#
loop_
_entity_poly.entity_id
_entity_poly.type
_entity_poly.pdbx_seq_one_letter_code
_entity_poly.pdbx_strand_id
1 'polypeptide(L)'
;MSKTASIALVAALGAGSGAALTATMYSLRSSKQPEATLNVPTHLAAAPTVPVPASQIFTNPPPPPPAAAAAAAGPHANLPVLKPVDPAGWFQYGFPGPHADVSSRASLVSAYDRRTRNPHWVVEHMTPASLAARDADRKHSVFLEDPQVPDKFQAKLKDYFRSGYDRGHQVPAADAKWSQTAMDDTFYLTNMCPQVGDGFNRDYWAHLEDFCRRLTQRYPSVRVATGPLYLPKRDPVDGKWYTRYEVIGSPPSVAVPTHFYKVILAEDGRPGGNVAVGAFVLPNAPIPNDKPLADFEMPLEAVERATGLEFAPKLPVQRRRRLCADATCAIVVKDYSDRQKQLGGKGAPRS
;
A
#
# COMPACT_ATOMS: atom_id res chain seq x y z
N MET A 1 48.88 -1.60 -46.52
CA MET A 1 48.99 -1.58 -45.05
C MET A 1 47.56 -1.48 -44.51
N SER A 2 46.85 -2.60 -44.31
CA SER A 2 46.74 -3.37 -43.04
C SER A 2 46.14 -2.49 -41.93
N LYS A 3 44.96 -2.73 -41.31
CA LYS A 3 44.23 -3.96 -40.98
C LYS A 3 42.75 -3.65 -40.68
N THR A 4 41.88 -4.58 -41.05
CA THR A 4 40.55 -4.87 -40.49
C THR A 4 40.69 -5.44 -39.06
N ALA A 5 39.76 -5.14 -38.15
CA ALA A 5 39.45 -6.00 -36.99
C ALA A 5 38.06 -5.71 -36.40
N SER A 6 37.16 -6.70 -36.52
CA SER A 6 35.98 -6.89 -35.67
C SER A 6 36.37 -7.54 -34.34
N ILE A 7 35.80 -7.10 -33.21
CA ILE A 7 35.70 -7.87 -31.94
C ILE A 7 34.39 -7.39 -31.29
N ALA A 8 33.28 -8.12 -31.40
CA ALA A 8 32.87 -9.25 -30.56
C ALA A 8 32.50 -8.86 -29.12
N LEU A 9 31.26 -9.22 -28.81
CA LEU A 9 30.53 -9.18 -27.55
C LEU A 9 31.30 -9.90 -26.41
N VAL A 10 31.39 -9.27 -25.24
CA VAL A 10 31.47 -9.98 -23.96
C VAL A 10 30.32 -9.48 -23.10
N ALA A 11 29.31 -10.32 -22.97
CA ALA A 11 28.30 -10.20 -21.92
C ALA A 11 28.97 -10.58 -20.59
N ALA A 12 29.00 -9.64 -19.65
CA ALA A 12 29.23 -9.93 -18.26
C ALA A 12 28.03 -9.40 -17.47
N LEU A 13 27.34 -10.35 -16.85
CA LEU A 13 26.25 -10.18 -15.91
C LEU A 13 26.64 -9.19 -14.81
N GLY A 14 25.78 -8.21 -14.57
CA GLY A 14 25.89 -7.26 -13.48
C GLY A 14 24.53 -6.64 -13.21
N ALA A 15 23.69 -7.34 -12.46
CA ALA A 15 22.49 -6.79 -11.88
C ALA A 15 22.90 -5.74 -10.84
N GLY A 16 22.64 -4.48 -11.11
CA GLY A 16 22.90 -3.39 -10.18
C GLY A 16 23.17 -2.09 -10.91
N SER A 17 22.41 -1.06 -10.54
CA SER A 17 22.48 0.34 -11.00
C SER A 17 21.39 0.71 -12.01
N GLY A 18 20.29 1.24 -11.50
CA GLY A 18 19.19 1.73 -12.33
C GLY A 18 18.16 2.54 -11.53
N ALA A 19 18.62 3.49 -10.70
CA ALA A 19 17.77 4.51 -10.11
C ALA A 19 18.59 5.77 -9.78
N ALA A 20 19.11 6.43 -10.80
CA ALA A 20 19.50 7.83 -10.73
C ALA A 20 19.57 8.38 -12.17
N LEU A 21 19.00 9.57 -12.37
CA LEU A 21 19.03 10.43 -13.56
C LEU A 21 17.69 10.60 -14.29
N THR A 22 16.77 11.34 -13.66
CA THR A 22 15.91 12.27 -14.42
C THR A 22 15.58 13.51 -13.58
N ALA A 23 16.56 14.40 -13.43
CA ALA A 23 16.32 15.77 -13.01
C ALA A 23 17.32 16.67 -13.73
N THR A 24 16.90 17.26 -14.85
CA THR A 24 17.40 18.54 -15.40
C THR A 24 16.73 18.77 -16.73
N MET A 25 15.92 19.83 -16.79
CA MET A 25 15.82 20.83 -17.87
C MET A 25 14.45 21.48 -17.76
N TYR A 26 14.39 22.63 -17.09
CA TYR A 26 13.69 23.84 -17.53
C TYR A 26 14.00 24.93 -16.51
N SER A 27 15.07 25.67 -16.79
CA SER A 27 15.24 27.04 -16.30
C SER A 27 15.21 27.96 -17.51
N LEU A 28 14.81 29.22 -17.28
CA LEU A 28 14.74 30.35 -18.22
C LEU A 28 13.36 30.59 -18.87
N ARG A 29 12.50 31.33 -18.16
CA ARG A 29 12.12 32.68 -18.60
C ARG A 29 11.52 33.48 -17.44
N SER A 30 12.31 34.46 -17.01
CA SER A 30 11.91 35.58 -16.16
C SER A 30 11.18 36.60 -17.03
N SER A 31 10.03 37.09 -16.57
CA SER A 31 9.46 38.37 -16.97
C SER A 31 8.82 39.03 -15.75
N LYS A 32 9.32 40.24 -15.44
CA LYS A 32 8.94 41.10 -14.32
C LYS A 32 7.58 41.80 -14.54
N GLN A 33 7.00 42.18 -13.40
CA GLN A 33 6.10 43.33 -13.09
C GLN A 33 4.58 43.10 -13.04
N PRO A 34 3.82 43.92 -12.27
CA PRO A 34 4.11 44.51 -10.95
C PRO A 34 2.98 44.28 -9.91
N GLU A 35 3.26 44.62 -8.65
CA GLU A 35 2.36 44.57 -7.49
C GLU A 35 1.09 45.41 -7.66
N ALA A 36 -0.04 44.83 -7.24
CA ALA A 36 -1.26 45.57 -6.92
C ALA A 36 -1.70 45.19 -5.50
N THR A 37 -1.56 46.15 -4.58
CA THR A 37 -2.01 46.09 -3.19
C THR A 37 -3.53 46.17 -3.13
N LEU A 38 -4.19 45.15 -2.56
CA LEU A 38 -5.59 45.19 -2.17
C LEU A 38 -5.70 44.90 -0.67
N ASN A 39 -5.88 45.99 0.09
CA ASN A 39 -6.29 45.95 1.50
C ASN A 39 -7.75 45.46 1.58
N VAL A 40 -8.01 44.41 2.35
CA VAL A 40 -9.34 44.07 2.86
C VAL A 40 -9.22 43.75 4.36
N PRO A 41 -10.02 44.38 5.24
CA PRO A 41 -9.90 44.18 6.67
C PRO A 41 -10.47 42.83 7.12
N THR A 42 -9.71 42.13 7.95
CA THR A 42 -10.14 40.92 8.68
C THR A 42 -10.94 41.29 9.91
N HIS A 43 -12.23 40.97 9.90
CA HIS A 43 -12.98 40.60 11.10
C HIS A 43 -13.93 39.47 10.73
N LEU A 44 -13.80 38.32 11.41
CA LEU A 44 -14.92 37.55 11.96
C LEU A 44 -14.40 36.40 12.82
N ALA A 45 -15.13 36.18 13.91
CA ALA A 45 -14.75 35.48 15.11
C ALA A 45 -14.70 33.95 14.98
N ALA A 46 -13.89 33.34 15.85
CA ALA A 46 -13.84 31.90 16.07
C ALA A 46 -15.13 31.39 16.73
N ALA A 47 -15.63 30.24 16.26
CA ALA A 47 -16.66 29.47 16.94
C ALA A 47 -16.06 28.15 17.48
N PRO A 48 -16.55 27.63 18.62
CA PRO A 48 -15.92 26.52 19.32
C PRO A 48 -16.27 25.17 18.66
N THR A 49 -15.28 24.30 18.50
CA THR A 49 -15.48 22.91 18.05
C THR A 49 -15.67 21.98 19.25
N VAL A 50 -16.84 21.38 19.36
CA VAL A 50 -17.14 20.26 20.28
C VAL A 50 -16.60 18.96 19.66
N PRO A 51 -15.90 18.09 20.41
CA PRO A 51 -15.43 16.80 19.89
C PRO A 51 -16.57 15.77 19.83
N VAL A 52 -16.73 15.10 18.68
CA VAL A 52 -17.65 13.96 18.50
C VAL A 52 -16.87 12.64 18.59
N PRO A 53 -17.35 11.60 19.31
CA PRO A 53 -16.64 10.32 19.48
C PRO A 53 -16.54 9.47 18.20
N ALA A 54 -15.46 8.69 18.10
CA ALA A 54 -15.02 7.95 16.92
C ALA A 54 -15.82 6.66 16.56
N SER A 55 -17.04 6.48 17.06
CA SER A 55 -17.81 5.23 16.91
C SER A 55 -18.91 5.25 15.85
N GLN A 56 -18.97 6.26 14.97
CA GLN A 56 -19.96 6.32 13.87
C GLN A 56 -19.35 6.43 12.46
N ILE A 57 -18.06 6.15 12.31
CA ILE A 57 -17.42 6.18 11.00
C ILE A 57 -17.63 4.78 10.38
N PHE A 58 -18.30 4.74 9.22
CA PHE A 58 -18.56 3.56 8.38
C PHE A 58 -19.88 2.78 8.61
N THR A 59 -21.02 3.47 8.50
CA THR A 59 -22.26 2.82 8.01
C THR A 59 -22.93 3.57 6.86
N ASN A 60 -22.27 4.56 6.24
CA ASN A 60 -22.89 5.24 5.11
C ASN A 60 -22.75 4.38 3.84
N PRO A 61 -23.84 3.86 3.27
CA PRO A 61 -23.80 3.38 1.89
C PRO A 61 -23.34 4.53 0.97
N PRO A 62 -22.79 4.23 -0.22
CA PRO A 62 -22.42 5.27 -1.17
C PRO A 62 -23.61 6.23 -1.36
N PRO A 63 -23.36 7.55 -1.53
CA PRO A 63 -24.44 8.50 -1.77
C PRO A 63 -25.27 7.98 -2.95
N PRO A 64 -26.62 8.01 -2.86
CA PRO A 64 -27.43 7.67 -4.01
C PRO A 64 -26.98 8.54 -5.20
N PRO A 65 -27.05 8.03 -6.44
CA PRO A 65 -26.80 8.87 -7.60
C PRO A 65 -27.67 10.13 -7.47
N PRO A 66 -27.17 11.31 -7.91
CA PRO A 66 -27.93 12.54 -7.76
C PRO A 66 -29.33 12.30 -8.33
N ALA A 67 -30.35 12.43 -7.46
CA ALA A 67 -31.73 12.39 -7.90
C ALA A 67 -31.85 13.41 -9.03
N ALA A 68 -32.28 12.95 -10.21
CA ALA A 68 -32.49 13.82 -11.34
C ALA A 68 -33.39 14.98 -10.86
N ALA A 69 -32.83 16.19 -10.83
CA ALA A 69 -33.58 17.37 -10.43
C ALA A 69 -34.80 17.46 -11.35
N ALA A 70 -35.99 17.28 -10.80
CA ALA A 70 -37.22 17.56 -11.50
C ALA A 70 -37.26 19.08 -11.72
N ALA A 71 -36.81 19.51 -12.92
CA ALA A 71 -36.88 20.89 -13.33
C ALA A 71 -38.35 21.32 -13.37
N ALA A 72 -38.72 22.30 -12.54
CA ALA A 72 -40.01 22.96 -12.61
C ALA A 72 -40.15 23.65 -13.97
N ALA A 73 -41.07 23.15 -14.81
CA ALA A 73 -41.35 23.70 -16.13
C ALA A 73 -42.34 24.88 -16.01
N GLY A 74 -41.91 26.07 -16.46
CA GLY A 74 -42.82 27.19 -16.75
C GLY A 74 -43.69 26.92 -18.00
N PRO A 75 -44.71 27.75 -18.28
CA PRO A 75 -45.79 27.46 -19.23
C PRO A 75 -45.42 27.51 -20.73
N HIS A 76 -44.13 27.44 -21.06
CA HIS A 76 -43.65 27.18 -22.41
C HIS A 76 -42.66 26.01 -22.37
N ALA A 77 -43.17 24.84 -21.97
CA ALA A 77 -42.40 23.60 -22.02
C ALA A 77 -42.18 23.23 -23.49
N ASN A 78 -40.99 23.54 -24.02
CA ASN A 78 -40.45 22.81 -25.15
C ASN A 78 -40.61 21.32 -24.84
N LEU A 79 -41.41 20.61 -25.65
CA LEU A 79 -41.51 19.15 -25.57
C LEU A 79 -40.09 18.59 -25.49
N PRO A 80 -39.77 17.74 -24.50
CA PRO A 80 -38.44 17.18 -24.40
C PRO A 80 -38.19 16.43 -25.70
N VAL A 81 -37.26 16.94 -26.50
CA VAL A 81 -36.74 16.21 -27.66
C VAL A 81 -36.19 14.91 -27.09
N LEU A 82 -36.92 13.81 -27.32
CA LEU A 82 -36.45 12.49 -26.96
C LEU A 82 -35.12 12.30 -27.67
N LYS A 83 -34.04 12.37 -26.90
CA LYS A 83 -32.72 12.06 -27.43
C LYS A 83 -32.82 10.64 -28.00
N PRO A 84 -32.30 10.37 -29.21
CA PRO A 84 -32.40 9.04 -29.82
C PRO A 84 -31.65 7.96 -29.03
N VAL A 85 -30.84 8.35 -28.04
CA VAL A 85 -30.06 7.46 -27.17
C VAL A 85 -30.07 7.95 -25.73
N ASP A 86 -30.01 7.01 -24.78
CA ASP A 86 -29.84 7.26 -23.36
C ASP A 86 -28.70 6.39 -22.78
N PRO A 87 -27.44 6.87 -22.87
CA PRO A 87 -26.31 6.17 -22.24
C PRO A 87 -26.44 6.08 -20.71
N ALA A 88 -27.10 7.04 -20.06
CA ALA A 88 -27.30 7.03 -18.61
C ALA A 88 -28.33 5.96 -18.17
N GLY A 89 -29.20 5.54 -19.10
CA GLY A 89 -30.11 4.41 -18.93
C GLY A 89 -29.41 3.10 -18.55
N TRP A 90 -28.11 2.94 -18.81
CA TRP A 90 -27.33 1.81 -18.29
C TRP A 90 -27.44 1.68 -16.75
N PHE A 91 -27.43 2.80 -16.04
CA PHE A 91 -27.39 2.81 -14.57
C PHE A 91 -28.69 2.32 -13.92
N GLN A 92 -29.77 2.11 -14.69
CA GLN A 92 -30.96 1.41 -14.20
C GLN A 92 -30.66 -0.05 -13.83
N TYR A 93 -29.60 -0.64 -14.40
CA TYR A 93 -29.11 -1.99 -14.11
C TYR A 93 -27.97 -1.99 -13.08
N GLY A 94 -27.67 -0.84 -12.47
CA GLY A 94 -26.65 -0.69 -11.45
C GLY A 94 -25.32 -0.13 -11.96
N PHE A 95 -24.44 0.17 -10.99
CA PHE A 95 -23.12 0.72 -11.27
C PHE A 95 -22.11 -0.41 -11.52
N PRO A 96 -21.37 -0.40 -12.65
CA PRO A 96 -20.49 -1.52 -13.02
C PRO A 96 -19.20 -1.61 -12.16
N GLY A 97 -18.81 -0.55 -11.46
CA GLY A 97 -17.59 -0.47 -10.66
C GLY A 97 -16.72 0.75 -11.04
N PRO A 98 -15.51 0.88 -10.45
CA PRO A 98 -14.81 -0.12 -9.64
C PRO A 98 -15.47 -0.37 -8.27
N HIS A 99 -15.30 -1.59 -7.75
CA HIS A 99 -15.69 -1.94 -6.38
C HIS A 99 -14.42 -2.17 -5.57
N ALA A 100 -14.23 -1.37 -4.52
CA ALA A 100 -13.05 -1.45 -3.66
C ALA A 100 -13.23 -2.42 -2.48
N ASP A 101 -14.39 -3.10 -2.36
CA ASP A 101 -14.70 -4.10 -1.32
C ASP A 101 -14.08 -3.80 0.05
N VAL A 102 -14.42 -2.63 0.60
CA VAL A 102 -13.84 -2.17 1.86
C VAL A 102 -14.37 -3.02 3.01
N SER A 103 -13.46 -3.61 3.79
CA SER A 103 -13.79 -4.42 4.95
C SER A 103 -13.01 -3.98 6.18
N SER A 104 -13.66 -4.01 7.34
CA SER A 104 -13.07 -3.71 8.64
C SER A 104 -13.04 -4.96 9.50
N ARG A 105 -11.89 -5.22 10.09
CA ARG A 105 -11.59 -6.34 10.98
C ARG A 105 -10.96 -5.83 12.27
N ALA A 106 -10.68 -6.70 13.24
CA ALA A 106 -10.20 -6.27 14.55
C ALA A 106 -8.82 -5.58 14.50
N SER A 107 -7.90 -6.06 13.66
CA SER A 107 -6.52 -5.54 13.52
C SER A 107 -6.29 -4.66 12.28
N LEU A 108 -7.20 -4.68 11.31
CA LEU A 108 -6.97 -4.08 10.00
C LEU A 108 -8.24 -3.57 9.33
N VAL A 109 -8.05 -2.65 8.38
CA VAL A 109 -9.06 -2.28 7.38
C VAL A 109 -8.41 -2.49 6.01
N SER A 110 -9.14 -3.08 5.06
CA SER A 110 -8.64 -3.33 3.71
C SER A 110 -9.61 -2.81 2.65
N ALA A 111 -9.07 -2.54 1.47
CA ALA A 111 -9.83 -2.41 0.23
C ALA A 111 -9.30 -3.45 -0.75
N TYR A 112 -10.17 -4.30 -1.30
CA TYR A 112 -9.80 -5.43 -2.14
C TYR A 112 -10.03 -5.17 -3.63
N ASP A 113 -9.03 -5.47 -4.46
CA ASP A 113 -9.12 -5.39 -5.91
C ASP A 113 -9.59 -6.72 -6.48
N ARG A 114 -10.87 -6.78 -6.85
CA ARG A 114 -11.50 -7.94 -7.47
C ARG A 114 -10.78 -8.44 -8.74
N ARG A 115 -10.09 -7.56 -9.48
CA ARG A 115 -9.42 -7.89 -10.75
C ARG A 115 -8.06 -8.54 -10.54
N THR A 116 -7.28 -8.06 -9.58
CA THR A 116 -5.95 -8.63 -9.28
C THR A 116 -6.00 -9.72 -8.22
N ARG A 117 -7.12 -9.82 -7.50
CA ARG A 117 -7.32 -10.70 -6.34
C ARG A 117 -6.33 -10.46 -5.20
N ASN A 118 -5.93 -9.21 -5.07
CA ASN A 118 -5.03 -8.68 -4.05
C ASN A 118 -5.70 -7.44 -3.42
N PRO A 119 -5.33 -7.02 -2.20
CA PRO A 119 -5.74 -5.72 -1.70
C PRO A 119 -5.20 -4.58 -2.57
N HIS A 120 -6.00 -3.52 -2.77
CA HIS A 120 -5.50 -2.21 -3.18
C HIS A 120 -4.58 -1.63 -2.10
N TRP A 121 -5.04 -1.75 -0.85
CA TRP A 121 -4.32 -1.37 0.36
C TRP A 121 -4.89 -2.13 1.56
N VAL A 122 -4.06 -2.29 2.58
CA VAL A 122 -4.46 -2.69 3.93
C VAL A 122 -3.82 -1.73 4.92
N VAL A 123 -4.60 -1.23 5.87
CA VAL A 123 -4.12 -0.31 6.91
C VAL A 123 -4.20 -0.93 8.29
N GLU A 124 -3.22 -0.59 9.12
CA GLU A 124 -3.11 -1.01 10.52
C GLU A 124 -2.71 0.16 11.43
N HIS A 125 -2.95 -0.01 12.73
CA HIS A 125 -2.54 0.91 13.78
C HIS A 125 -1.82 0.15 14.89
N MET A 126 -0.61 0.58 15.21
CA MET A 126 0.21 0.05 16.28
C MET A 126 0.46 1.09 17.35
N THR A 127 0.47 0.62 18.59
CA THR A 127 0.82 1.40 19.78
C THR A 127 1.77 0.58 20.65
N PRO A 128 2.51 1.20 21.59
CA PRO A 128 3.29 0.44 22.57
C PRO A 128 2.46 -0.60 23.33
N ALA A 129 1.21 -0.25 23.69
CA ALA A 129 0.32 -1.14 24.42
C ALA A 129 -0.10 -2.36 23.58
N SER A 130 -0.51 -2.15 22.32
CA SER A 130 -0.90 -3.26 21.44
C SER A 130 0.27 -4.21 21.16
N LEU A 131 1.49 -3.68 21.04
CA LEU A 131 2.70 -4.49 20.84
C LEU A 131 3.27 -5.08 22.13
N ALA A 132 2.78 -4.71 23.32
CA ALA A 132 3.17 -5.32 24.59
C ALA A 132 2.35 -6.57 24.90
N ALA A 133 1.07 -6.60 24.52
CA ALA A 133 0.16 -7.72 24.75
C ALA A 133 0.58 -9.01 23.99
N ARG A 134 0.32 -10.17 24.58
CA ARG A 134 0.79 -11.49 24.10
C ARG A 134 -0.33 -12.54 24.17
N ASP A 135 -1.54 -12.12 23.85
CA ASP A 135 -2.78 -12.89 24.05
C ASP A 135 -3.15 -13.75 22.83
N ALA A 136 -2.21 -13.93 21.89
CA ALA A 136 -2.41 -14.69 20.66
C ALA A 136 -1.18 -15.54 20.30
N ASP A 137 -1.42 -16.75 19.78
CA ASP A 137 -0.42 -17.63 19.19
C ASP A 137 -0.74 -17.88 17.72
N ARG A 138 0.23 -17.56 16.85
CA ARG A 138 0.16 -17.74 15.40
C ARG A 138 -0.16 -19.19 15.02
N LYS A 139 0.23 -20.17 15.83
CA LYS A 139 -0.04 -21.59 15.57
C LYS A 139 -1.52 -21.93 15.51
N HIS A 140 -2.39 -21.11 16.09
CA HIS A 140 -3.84 -21.30 16.08
C HIS A 140 -4.51 -20.65 14.86
N SER A 141 -3.80 -19.79 14.13
CA SER A 141 -4.34 -19.09 12.96
C SER A 141 -4.11 -19.90 11.68
N VAL A 142 -5.11 -19.91 10.80
CA VAL A 142 -5.10 -20.65 9.53
C VAL A 142 -5.47 -19.72 8.38
N PHE A 143 -4.83 -19.91 7.22
CA PHE A 143 -5.18 -19.15 6.02
C PHE A 143 -6.56 -19.54 5.51
N LEU A 144 -7.40 -18.54 5.21
CA LEU A 144 -8.79 -18.73 4.81
C LEU A 144 -9.17 -17.83 3.65
N GLU A 145 -10.04 -18.32 2.76
CA GLU A 145 -10.75 -17.45 1.84
C GLU A 145 -11.68 -16.49 2.60
N ASP A 146 -11.88 -15.29 2.07
CA ASP A 146 -12.75 -14.29 2.70
C ASP A 146 -14.20 -14.41 2.17
N PRO A 147 -15.16 -14.86 2.98
CA PRO A 147 -16.55 -15.04 2.53
C PRO A 147 -17.26 -13.72 2.22
N GLN A 148 -16.71 -12.56 2.60
CA GLN A 148 -17.29 -11.25 2.29
C GLN A 148 -17.06 -10.82 0.83
N VAL A 149 -16.06 -11.40 0.16
CA VAL A 149 -15.81 -11.15 -1.25
C VAL A 149 -16.66 -12.13 -2.08
N PRO A 150 -17.38 -11.71 -3.14
CA PRO A 150 -18.11 -12.64 -3.98
C PRO A 150 -17.20 -13.72 -4.57
N ASP A 151 -17.65 -14.98 -4.57
CA ASP A 151 -16.83 -16.17 -4.90
C ASP A 151 -16.01 -16.03 -6.20
N LYS A 152 -16.62 -15.48 -7.26
CA LYS A 152 -15.96 -15.25 -8.56
C LYS A 152 -14.74 -14.32 -8.51
N PHE A 153 -14.60 -13.53 -7.45
CA PHE A 153 -13.51 -12.57 -7.25
C PHE A 153 -12.56 -12.95 -6.10
N GLN A 154 -12.86 -14.03 -5.36
CA GLN A 154 -11.98 -14.49 -4.29
C GLN A 154 -10.68 -15.11 -4.84
N ALA A 155 -9.54 -14.75 -4.25
CA ALA A 155 -8.38 -15.62 -4.28
C ALA A 155 -8.70 -16.90 -3.49
N LYS A 156 -8.21 -18.05 -3.96
CA LYS A 156 -8.40 -19.35 -3.31
C LYS A 156 -7.06 -19.89 -2.80
N LEU A 157 -7.08 -20.71 -1.76
CA LEU A 157 -5.86 -21.33 -1.23
C LEU A 157 -5.11 -22.15 -2.29
N LYS A 158 -5.86 -22.80 -3.19
CA LYS A 158 -5.30 -23.56 -4.32
C LYS A 158 -4.51 -22.70 -5.31
N ASP A 159 -4.78 -21.40 -5.42
CA ASP A 159 -4.09 -20.53 -6.37
C ASP A 159 -2.62 -20.31 -5.95
N TYR A 160 -2.36 -20.35 -4.64
CA TYR A 160 -1.04 -20.23 -4.05
C TYR A 160 -0.30 -21.57 -3.94
N PHE A 161 -1.03 -22.69 -3.88
CA PHE A 161 -0.43 -24.01 -3.68
C PHE A 161 0.52 -24.37 -4.84
N ARG A 162 1.80 -24.60 -4.51
CA ARG A 162 2.88 -24.90 -5.48
C ARG A 162 3.07 -23.83 -6.57
N SER A 163 2.62 -22.59 -6.33
CA SER A 163 2.81 -21.46 -7.25
C SER A 163 4.26 -20.95 -7.29
N GLY A 164 5.07 -21.30 -6.29
CA GLY A 164 6.41 -20.71 -6.08
C GLY A 164 6.40 -19.46 -5.20
N TYR A 165 5.21 -18.95 -4.81
CA TYR A 165 5.06 -17.77 -3.97
C TYR A 165 4.49 -18.12 -2.59
N ASP A 166 4.90 -17.35 -1.59
CA ASP A 166 4.27 -17.34 -0.28
C ASP A 166 2.96 -16.54 -0.30
N ARG A 167 2.08 -16.86 0.66
CA ARG A 167 0.95 -16.01 1.04
C ARG A 167 1.47 -14.88 1.93
N GLY A 168 1.88 -13.79 1.30
CA GLY A 168 2.53 -12.65 1.95
C GLY A 168 1.53 -11.69 2.58
N HIS A 169 1.63 -11.50 3.89
CA HIS A 169 0.74 -10.62 4.64
C HIS A 169 0.99 -9.15 4.29
N GLN A 170 -0.06 -8.33 4.22
CA GLN A 170 0.08 -6.87 4.18
C GLN A 170 0.14 -6.30 5.60
N VAL A 171 -0.80 -6.72 6.46
CA VAL A 171 -0.75 -6.56 7.93
C VAL A 171 -0.24 -7.87 8.54
N PRO A 172 0.94 -7.90 9.17
CA PRO A 172 1.52 -9.15 9.65
C PRO A 172 0.88 -9.59 10.96
N ALA A 173 0.73 -10.91 11.13
CA ALA A 173 0.19 -11.52 12.35
C ALA A 173 0.92 -11.07 13.64
N ALA A 174 2.21 -10.72 13.54
CA ALA A 174 3.01 -10.27 14.68
C ALA A 174 2.54 -8.92 15.28
N ASP A 175 1.83 -8.11 14.51
CA ASP A 175 1.35 -6.79 14.92
C ASP A 175 -0.02 -6.89 15.64
N ALA A 176 -0.67 -8.05 15.50
CA ALA A 176 -1.97 -8.38 16.10
C ALA A 176 -1.89 -9.32 17.32
N LYS A 177 -0.74 -9.39 18.00
CA LYS A 177 -0.53 -10.27 19.18
C LYS A 177 -1.39 -9.96 20.40
N TRP A 178 -2.13 -8.85 20.37
CA TRP A 178 -3.02 -8.41 21.44
C TRP A 178 -4.37 -9.14 21.48
N SER A 179 -4.71 -9.93 20.45
CA SER A 179 -5.94 -10.74 20.44
C SER A 179 -5.84 -11.86 19.42
N GLN A 180 -6.25 -13.08 19.80
CA GLN A 180 -6.28 -14.21 18.87
C GLN A 180 -7.18 -13.93 17.67
N THR A 181 -8.37 -13.37 17.90
CA THR A 181 -9.29 -12.98 16.81
C THR A 181 -8.65 -11.96 15.87
N ALA A 182 -7.95 -10.96 16.43
CA ALA A 182 -7.27 -9.96 15.63
C ALA A 182 -6.12 -10.55 14.80
N MET A 183 -5.43 -11.56 15.33
CA MET A 183 -4.41 -12.31 14.59
C MET A 183 -5.04 -13.17 13.50
N ASP A 184 -6.10 -13.91 13.80
CA ASP A 184 -6.81 -14.76 12.84
C ASP A 184 -7.34 -13.95 11.66
N ASP A 185 -7.84 -12.74 11.91
CA ASP A 185 -8.27 -11.79 10.88
C ASP A 185 -7.15 -11.43 9.88
N THR A 186 -5.88 -11.49 10.29
CA THR A 186 -4.75 -11.25 9.38
C THR A 186 -4.53 -12.39 8.37
N PHE A 187 -5.13 -13.57 8.59
CA PHE A 187 -4.93 -14.76 7.74
C PHE A 187 -5.93 -14.89 6.59
N TYR A 188 -6.90 -13.98 6.47
CA TYR A 188 -7.77 -13.94 5.29
C TYR A 188 -6.98 -13.58 4.03
N LEU A 189 -7.30 -14.23 2.91
CA LEU A 189 -6.63 -13.97 1.63
C LEU A 189 -6.82 -12.53 1.09
N THR A 190 -7.79 -11.79 1.61
CA THR A 190 -7.94 -10.34 1.37
C THR A 190 -6.80 -9.49 1.95
N ASN A 191 -6.01 -10.05 2.87
CA ASN A 191 -4.77 -9.48 3.40
C ASN A 191 -3.50 -10.10 2.76
N MET A 192 -3.65 -10.91 1.70
CA MET A 192 -2.52 -11.60 1.08
C MET A 192 -2.18 -11.05 -0.31
N CYS A 193 -0.91 -11.16 -0.66
CA CYS A 193 -0.42 -11.09 -2.03
C CYS A 193 0.60 -12.22 -2.26
N PRO A 194 0.81 -12.68 -3.51
CA PRO A 194 1.95 -13.54 -3.85
C PRO A 194 3.27 -12.81 -3.61
N GLN A 195 4.05 -13.29 -2.65
CA GLN A 195 5.36 -12.75 -2.33
C GLN A 195 6.45 -13.79 -2.55
N VAL A 196 7.61 -13.34 -3.04
CA VAL A 196 8.82 -14.17 -3.05
C VAL A 196 9.14 -14.58 -1.61
N GLY A 197 9.34 -15.88 -1.38
CA GLY A 197 9.53 -16.42 -0.04
C GLY A 197 10.89 -16.07 0.54
N ASP A 198 11.92 -16.78 0.07
CA ASP A 198 13.31 -16.65 0.52
C ASP A 198 13.94 -15.35 0.02
N GLY A 199 14.60 -14.62 0.90
CA GLY A 199 15.22 -13.32 0.64
C GLY A 199 14.23 -12.14 0.57
N PHE A 200 12.92 -12.36 0.69
CA PHE A 200 11.92 -11.28 0.67
C PHE A 200 10.89 -11.40 1.81
N ASN A 201 9.79 -12.15 1.63
CA ASN A 201 8.72 -12.28 2.63
C ASN A 201 9.25 -12.75 3.99
N ARG A 202 10.15 -13.73 3.98
CA ARG A 202 10.69 -14.35 5.20
C ARG A 202 11.87 -13.59 5.79
N ASP A 203 12.40 -12.60 5.07
CA ASP A 203 13.64 -11.88 5.39
C ASP A 203 13.43 -10.36 5.31
N TYR A 204 13.81 -9.72 4.20
CA TYR A 204 13.88 -8.26 4.11
C TYR A 204 12.53 -7.57 4.35
N TRP A 205 11.42 -8.15 3.90
CA TRP A 205 10.08 -7.65 4.18
C TRP A 205 9.73 -7.75 5.67
N ALA A 206 10.05 -8.88 6.32
CA ALA A 206 9.87 -9.07 7.76
C ALA A 206 10.76 -8.10 8.57
N HIS A 207 11.94 -7.73 8.07
CA HIS A 207 12.80 -6.71 8.68
C HIS A 207 12.19 -5.30 8.60
N LEU A 208 11.53 -4.98 7.49
CA LEU A 208 10.77 -3.73 7.33
C LEU A 208 9.54 -3.70 8.26
N GLU A 209 8.81 -4.81 8.39
CA GLU A 209 7.73 -4.93 9.38
C GLU A 209 8.26 -4.73 10.81
N ASP A 210 9.43 -5.29 11.13
CA ASP A 210 10.07 -5.06 12.42
C ASP A 210 10.47 -3.60 12.63
N PHE A 211 10.94 -2.93 11.59
CA PHE A 211 11.19 -1.50 11.63
C PHE A 211 9.91 -0.72 11.98
N CYS A 212 8.78 -1.03 11.34
CA CYS A 212 7.49 -0.38 11.64
C CYS A 212 7.10 -0.56 13.11
N ARG A 213 7.24 -1.76 13.66
CA ARG A 213 7.02 -2.02 15.10
C ARG A 213 7.96 -1.22 15.99
N ARG A 214 9.26 -1.13 15.67
CA ARG A 214 10.24 -0.40 16.49
C ARG A 214 9.96 1.10 16.54
N LEU A 215 9.28 1.68 15.55
CA LEU A 215 8.88 3.09 15.61
C LEU A 215 8.00 3.39 16.84
N THR A 216 7.26 2.41 17.38
CA THR A 216 6.45 2.64 18.59
C THR A 216 7.30 2.91 19.84
N GLN A 217 8.61 2.64 19.82
CA GLN A 217 9.51 3.02 20.92
C GLN A 217 9.70 4.54 21.01
N ARG A 218 9.46 5.25 19.91
CA ARG A 218 9.61 6.71 19.80
C ARG A 218 8.28 7.42 19.65
N TYR A 219 7.34 6.83 18.92
CA TYR A 219 6.05 7.41 18.61
C TYR A 219 4.95 6.62 19.33
N PRO A 220 4.08 7.26 20.12
CA PRO A 220 3.01 6.55 20.82
C PRO A 220 1.97 5.93 19.88
N SER A 221 1.96 6.32 18.60
CA SER A 221 0.96 5.92 17.63
C SER A 221 1.56 5.87 16.22
N VAL A 222 1.51 4.69 15.60
CA VAL A 222 2.07 4.42 14.26
C VAL A 222 1.00 3.79 13.39
N ARG A 223 0.64 4.42 12.28
CA ARG A 223 -0.27 3.86 11.27
C ARG A 223 0.52 3.50 10.02
N VAL A 224 0.19 2.36 9.43
CA VAL A 224 0.86 1.86 8.24
C VAL A 224 -0.19 1.51 7.20
N ALA A 225 -0.02 1.99 5.98
CA ALA A 225 -0.73 1.52 4.80
C ALA A 225 0.22 0.68 3.96
N THR A 226 -0.20 -0.54 3.62
CA THR A 226 0.60 -1.52 2.89
C THR A 226 -0.16 -1.98 1.66
N GLY A 227 0.52 -2.19 0.53
CA GLY A 227 -0.12 -2.77 -0.64
C GLY A 227 0.84 -3.12 -1.79
N PRO A 228 0.30 -3.76 -2.84
CA PRO A 228 1.06 -4.15 -4.02
C PRO A 228 1.22 -3.01 -5.04
N LEU A 229 2.22 -3.15 -5.90
CA LEU A 229 2.48 -2.27 -7.04
C LEU A 229 2.81 -3.07 -8.31
N TYR A 230 2.38 -2.54 -9.45
CA TYR A 230 2.62 -3.11 -10.78
C TYR A 230 3.35 -2.09 -11.65
N LEU A 231 4.65 -1.92 -11.40
CA LEU A 231 5.45 -0.85 -11.98
C LEU A 231 5.92 -1.21 -13.41
N PRO A 232 5.87 -0.26 -14.35
CA PRO A 232 6.34 -0.48 -15.70
C PRO A 232 7.87 -0.56 -15.74
N LYS A 233 8.40 -1.39 -16.65
CA LYS A 233 9.82 -1.43 -17.00
C LYS A 233 9.98 -1.08 -18.47
N ARG A 234 11.04 -0.33 -18.80
CA ARG A 234 11.40 -0.02 -20.17
C ARG A 234 12.06 -1.26 -20.80
N ASP A 235 11.50 -1.74 -21.89
CA ASP A 235 12.05 -2.87 -22.63
C ASP A 235 13.30 -2.41 -23.40
N PRO A 236 14.45 -3.09 -23.25
CA PRO A 236 15.69 -2.67 -23.88
C PRO A 236 15.71 -2.91 -25.40
N VAL A 237 14.80 -3.72 -25.93
CA VAL A 237 14.75 -4.08 -27.36
C VAL A 237 14.06 -2.99 -28.17
N ASP A 238 12.88 -2.54 -27.74
CA ASP A 238 12.07 -1.54 -28.47
C ASP A 238 12.02 -0.16 -27.78
N GLY A 239 12.58 -0.03 -26.58
CA GLY A 239 12.62 1.20 -25.81
C GLY A 239 11.26 1.66 -25.25
N LYS A 240 10.21 0.84 -25.32
CA LYS A 240 8.86 1.16 -24.81
C LYS A 240 8.66 0.70 -23.37
N TRP A 241 7.65 1.24 -22.71
CA TRP A 241 7.31 0.89 -21.33
C TRP A 241 6.24 -0.19 -21.29
N TYR A 242 6.48 -1.25 -20.51
CA TYR A 242 5.52 -2.33 -20.30
C TYR A 242 5.38 -2.65 -18.83
N THR A 243 4.15 -2.90 -18.40
CA THR A 243 3.87 -3.56 -17.12
C THR A 243 3.68 -5.04 -17.40
N ARG A 244 4.58 -5.88 -16.86
CA ARG A 244 4.53 -7.34 -16.97
C ARG A 244 4.54 -7.94 -15.57
N TYR A 245 3.60 -8.83 -15.30
CA TYR A 245 3.51 -9.59 -14.06
C TYR A 245 2.94 -10.98 -14.34
N GLU A 246 3.34 -11.95 -13.52
CA GLU A 246 2.76 -13.29 -13.55
C GLU A 246 1.35 -13.29 -12.97
N VAL A 247 0.52 -14.25 -13.38
CA VAL A 247 -0.77 -14.53 -12.77
C VAL A 247 -0.80 -16.00 -12.37
N ILE A 248 -0.95 -16.30 -11.08
CA ILE A 248 -0.94 -17.65 -10.53
C ILE A 248 -2.36 -18.23 -10.40
N GLY A 249 -2.44 -19.54 -10.23
CA GLY A 249 -3.68 -20.31 -10.14
C GLY A 249 -3.99 -21.11 -11.42
N SER A 250 -4.96 -22.01 -11.33
CA SER A 250 -5.43 -22.81 -12.45
C SER A 250 -6.97 -22.86 -12.46
N PRO A 251 -7.64 -22.09 -13.34
CA PRO A 251 -7.05 -21.14 -14.31
C PRO A 251 -6.34 -19.95 -13.63
N PRO A 252 -5.38 -19.27 -14.32
CA PRO A 252 -4.68 -18.10 -13.78
C PRO A 252 -5.64 -17.02 -13.33
N SER A 253 -5.44 -16.49 -12.12
CA SER A 253 -6.39 -15.55 -11.56
C SER A 253 -5.86 -14.56 -10.51
N VAL A 254 -4.76 -14.85 -9.81
CA VAL A 254 -4.17 -13.96 -8.80
C VAL A 254 -2.92 -13.32 -9.37
N ALA A 255 -2.88 -11.99 -9.45
CA ALA A 255 -1.71 -11.28 -9.98
C ALA A 255 -0.54 -11.34 -9.00
N VAL A 256 0.68 -11.49 -9.49
CA VAL A 256 1.91 -11.40 -8.69
C VAL A 256 2.42 -9.96 -8.75
N PRO A 257 2.43 -9.20 -7.64
CA PRO A 257 2.92 -7.82 -7.64
C PRO A 257 4.39 -7.75 -8.03
N THR A 258 4.76 -6.69 -8.75
CA THR A 258 6.17 -6.43 -9.08
C THR A 258 6.94 -5.87 -7.89
N HIS A 259 6.25 -5.10 -7.04
CA HIS A 259 6.78 -4.39 -5.88
C HIS A 259 5.70 -4.34 -4.81
N PHE A 260 6.10 -3.97 -3.60
CA PHE A 260 5.21 -3.62 -2.50
C PHE A 260 5.58 -2.26 -1.95
N TYR A 261 4.60 -1.57 -1.37
CA TYR A 261 4.83 -0.34 -0.64
C TYR A 261 4.43 -0.45 0.83
N LYS A 262 5.08 0.35 1.68
CA LYS A 262 4.55 0.76 2.97
C LYS A 262 4.60 2.28 3.09
N VAL A 263 3.47 2.91 3.41
CA VAL A 263 3.38 4.31 3.82
C VAL A 263 3.14 4.36 5.32
N ILE A 264 4.00 5.05 6.05
CA ILE A 264 4.02 5.09 7.50
C ILE A 264 3.70 6.51 7.97
N LEU A 265 2.77 6.62 8.91
CA LEU A 265 2.41 7.85 9.63
C LEU A 265 2.68 7.62 11.11
N ALA A 266 3.71 8.27 11.65
CA ALA A 266 4.09 8.15 13.06
C ALA A 266 3.83 9.48 13.80
N GLU A 267 2.91 9.45 14.77
CA GLU A 267 2.41 10.63 15.47
C GLU A 267 3.20 10.88 16.76
N ASP A 268 3.53 12.13 17.06
CA ASP A 268 4.30 12.52 18.26
C ASP A 268 3.48 12.49 19.57
N GLY A 269 2.18 12.17 19.50
CA GLY A 269 1.26 12.08 20.64
C GLY A 269 0.68 13.39 21.12
N ARG A 270 1.03 14.53 20.52
CA ARG A 270 0.51 15.85 20.93
C ARG A 270 -0.73 16.21 20.10
N PRO A 271 -1.79 16.79 20.69
CA PRO A 271 -2.90 17.36 19.93
C PRO A 271 -2.38 18.38 18.91
N GLY A 272 -2.66 18.17 17.62
CA GLY A 272 -2.14 19.02 16.55
C GLY A 272 -0.63 18.89 16.29
N GLY A 273 0.04 17.93 16.92
CA GLY A 273 1.48 17.69 16.80
C GLY A 273 1.95 17.24 15.43
N ASN A 274 3.26 17.12 15.29
CA ASN A 274 3.87 16.71 14.02
C ASN A 274 3.61 15.22 13.76
N VAL A 275 3.57 14.87 12.48
CA VAL A 275 3.47 13.50 12.01
C VAL A 275 4.66 13.22 11.11
N ALA A 276 5.48 12.26 11.51
CA ALA A 276 6.56 11.75 10.69
C ALA A 276 6.00 10.82 9.61
N VAL A 277 6.29 11.14 8.36
CA VAL A 277 5.78 10.46 7.17
C VAL A 277 6.94 9.83 6.42
N GLY A 278 6.85 8.55 6.12
CA GLY A 278 7.81 7.82 5.31
C GLY A 278 7.08 6.90 4.33
N ALA A 279 7.64 6.72 3.14
CA ALA A 279 7.12 5.78 2.16
C ALA A 279 8.27 4.94 1.62
N PHE A 280 8.07 3.63 1.54
CA PHE A 280 9.08 2.67 1.09
C PHE A 280 8.51 1.83 -0.03
N VAL A 281 9.29 1.58 -1.08
CA VAL A 281 8.92 0.72 -2.21
C VAL A 281 10.00 -0.33 -2.42
N LEU A 282 9.65 -1.60 -2.26
CA LEU A 282 10.58 -2.72 -2.37
C LEU A 282 10.17 -3.64 -3.53
N PRO A 283 11.11 -4.14 -4.35
CA PRO A 283 10.81 -5.13 -5.38
C PRO A 283 10.38 -6.46 -4.73
N ASN A 284 9.41 -7.13 -5.35
CA ASN A 284 9.00 -8.49 -4.97
C ASN A 284 10.03 -9.51 -5.49
N ALA A 285 11.23 -9.47 -4.90
CA ALA A 285 12.40 -10.26 -5.29
C ALA A 285 13.34 -10.39 -4.08
N PRO A 286 14.29 -11.34 -4.07
CA PRO A 286 15.27 -11.44 -2.99
C PRO A 286 16.06 -10.13 -2.85
N ILE A 287 16.21 -9.64 -1.62
CA ILE A 287 16.97 -8.44 -1.28
C ILE A 287 18.06 -8.81 -0.26
N PRO A 288 19.35 -8.55 -0.57
CA PRO A 288 20.44 -8.76 0.38
C PRO A 288 20.26 -7.97 1.68
N ASN A 289 20.53 -8.59 2.82
CA ASN A 289 20.36 -7.98 4.15
C ASN A 289 21.33 -6.82 4.46
N ASP A 290 22.41 -6.68 3.68
CA ASP A 290 23.35 -5.55 3.77
C ASP A 290 22.86 -4.30 3.03
N LYS A 291 21.80 -4.42 2.22
CA LYS A 291 21.16 -3.30 1.55
C LYS A 291 20.59 -2.33 2.62
N PRO A 292 20.83 -1.01 2.52
CA PRO A 292 20.20 -0.06 3.44
C PRO A 292 18.71 0.10 3.16
N LEU A 293 17.89 0.23 4.22
CA LEU A 293 16.45 0.51 4.06
C LEU A 293 16.19 1.86 3.36
N ALA A 294 17.05 2.85 3.61
CA ALA A 294 16.95 4.18 3.02
C ALA A 294 17.02 4.16 1.47
N ASP A 295 17.66 3.14 0.86
CA ASP A 295 17.70 2.98 -0.59
C ASP A 295 16.31 2.72 -1.21
N PHE A 296 15.35 2.30 -0.38
CA PHE A 296 13.98 2.02 -0.78
C PHE A 296 13.01 3.13 -0.38
N GLU A 297 13.47 4.19 0.27
CA GLU A 297 12.63 5.35 0.60
C GLU A 297 12.26 6.10 -0.68
N MET A 298 10.97 6.40 -0.83
CA MET A 298 10.40 7.09 -1.98
C MET A 298 9.65 8.35 -1.53
N PRO A 299 9.60 9.39 -2.37
CA PRO A 299 8.67 10.49 -2.16
C PRO A 299 7.22 9.97 -2.10
N LEU A 300 6.43 10.45 -1.14
CA LEU A 300 5.04 10.02 -0.98
C LEU A 300 4.24 10.15 -2.27
N GLU A 301 4.39 11.29 -2.96
CA GLU A 301 3.70 11.56 -4.22
C GLU A 301 4.07 10.57 -5.34
N ALA A 302 5.27 10.00 -5.32
CA ALA A 302 5.67 8.98 -6.29
C ALA A 302 4.90 7.68 -6.04
N VAL A 303 4.68 7.33 -4.78
CA VAL A 303 3.84 6.18 -4.40
C VAL A 303 2.39 6.44 -4.76
N GLU A 304 1.84 7.62 -4.46
CA GLU A 304 0.47 8.03 -4.83
C GLU A 304 0.24 7.94 -6.35
N ARG A 305 1.18 8.46 -7.15
CA ARG A 305 1.12 8.34 -8.62
C ARG A 305 1.17 6.89 -9.11
N ALA A 306 1.92 6.02 -8.43
CA ALA A 306 2.07 4.63 -8.83
C ALA A 306 0.89 3.75 -8.40
N THR A 307 0.22 4.09 -7.29
CA THR A 307 -0.94 3.34 -6.78
C THR A 307 -2.27 3.86 -7.31
N GLY A 308 -2.35 5.15 -7.67
CA GLY A 308 -3.61 5.85 -7.92
C GLY A 308 -4.39 6.15 -6.64
N LEU A 309 -3.71 6.19 -5.49
CA LEU A 309 -4.29 6.46 -4.16
C LEU A 309 -3.73 7.77 -3.61
N GLU A 310 -4.45 8.38 -2.65
CA GLU A 310 -3.97 9.52 -1.88
C GLU A 310 -3.76 9.11 -0.42
N PHE A 311 -2.59 9.43 0.13
CA PHE A 311 -2.23 9.09 1.50
C PHE A 311 -2.13 10.35 2.36
N ALA A 312 -2.85 10.33 3.49
CA ALA A 312 -2.94 11.47 4.41
C ALA A 312 -3.34 12.82 3.77
N PRO A 313 -4.34 12.89 2.86
CA PRO A 313 -4.75 14.18 2.25
C PRO A 313 -5.27 15.18 3.29
N LYS A 314 -5.79 14.67 4.42
CA LYS A 314 -6.27 15.48 5.55
C LYS A 314 -5.16 15.93 6.51
N LEU A 315 -3.91 15.54 6.31
CA LEU A 315 -2.78 15.94 7.15
C LEU A 315 -2.16 17.23 6.59
N PRO A 316 -2.25 18.38 7.30
CA PRO A 316 -1.67 19.63 6.84
C PRO A 316 -0.16 19.51 6.59
N VAL A 317 0.31 20.07 5.48
CA VAL A 317 1.72 19.97 5.05
C VAL A 317 2.69 20.48 6.12
N GLN A 318 2.31 21.52 6.87
CA GLN A 318 3.13 22.13 7.92
C GLN A 318 3.42 21.17 9.09
N ARG A 319 2.55 20.19 9.31
CA ARG A 319 2.67 19.15 10.34
C ARG A 319 3.47 17.94 9.85
N ARG A 320 3.74 17.81 8.56
CA ARG A 320 4.48 16.68 7.99
C ARG A 320 5.98 16.84 8.28
N ARG A 321 6.59 15.77 8.79
CA ARG A 321 8.06 15.64 8.94
C ARG A 321 8.50 14.41 8.18
N ARG A 322 9.73 14.41 7.66
CA ARG A 322 10.28 13.23 6.96
C ARG A 322 10.70 12.20 8.00
N LEU A 323 10.14 10.99 7.93
CA LEU A 323 10.40 9.93 8.91
C LEU A 323 11.89 9.62 9.04
N CYS A 324 12.60 9.46 7.93
CA CYS A 324 14.03 9.11 7.95
C CYS A 324 14.97 10.28 8.25
N ALA A 325 14.43 11.50 8.40
CA ALA A 325 15.17 12.62 8.98
C ALA A 325 15.06 12.62 10.51
N ASP A 326 13.90 12.20 11.04
CA ASP A 326 13.64 12.20 12.47
C ASP A 326 14.11 10.91 13.17
N ALA A 327 13.96 9.76 12.51
CA ALA A 327 14.33 8.44 13.00
C ALA A 327 15.36 7.77 12.07
N THR A 328 16.26 6.97 12.63
CA THR A 328 17.20 6.17 11.84
C THR A 328 16.43 5.06 11.11
N CYS A 329 16.20 5.24 9.82
CA CYS A 329 15.59 4.22 8.95
C CYS A 329 16.59 3.11 8.61
N ALA A 330 16.81 2.23 9.58
CA ALA A 330 17.66 1.05 9.45
C ALA A 330 16.87 -0.22 9.79
N ILE A 331 17.09 -1.28 9.00
CA ILE A 331 16.64 -2.62 9.36
C ILE A 331 17.51 -3.17 10.50
N VAL A 332 16.92 -4.09 11.26
CA VAL A 332 17.66 -4.92 12.21
C VAL A 332 17.53 -6.35 11.70
N VAL A 333 18.65 -6.90 11.23
CA VAL A 333 18.72 -8.30 10.81
C VAL A 333 18.67 -9.14 12.08
N LYS A 334 17.52 -9.74 12.34
CA LYS A 334 17.40 -10.79 13.35
C LYS A 334 17.76 -12.08 12.63
N ASP A 335 18.89 -12.70 12.96
CA ASP A 335 19.22 -14.03 12.46
C ASP A 335 18.20 -15.03 12.99
N TYR A 336 17.10 -15.21 12.26
CA TYR A 336 16.05 -16.17 12.60
C TYR A 336 16.57 -17.62 12.53
N SER A 337 17.64 -17.86 11.77
CA SER A 337 18.36 -19.12 11.65
C SER A 337 18.93 -19.60 12.99
N ASP A 338 19.42 -18.68 13.83
CA ASP A 338 20.00 -19.02 15.14
C ASP A 338 18.93 -19.44 16.15
N ARG A 339 17.72 -18.88 16.05
CA ARG A 339 16.57 -19.30 16.86
C ARG A 339 16.08 -20.70 16.50
N GLN A 340 16.07 -21.08 15.22
CA GLN A 340 15.73 -22.44 14.81
C GLN A 340 16.81 -23.46 15.18
N LYS A 341 18.10 -23.10 15.12
CA LYS A 341 19.19 -23.96 15.63
C LYS A 341 19.12 -24.15 17.14
N GLN A 342 18.77 -23.12 17.90
CA GLN A 342 18.58 -23.22 19.36
C GLN A 342 17.35 -24.07 19.75
N LEU A 343 16.31 -24.10 18.92
CA LEU A 343 15.12 -24.92 19.15
C LEU A 343 15.24 -26.36 18.60
N GLY A 344 16.06 -26.59 17.56
CA GLY A 344 16.32 -27.90 16.97
C GLY A 344 17.42 -28.72 17.65
N GLY A 345 18.17 -28.12 18.58
CA GLY A 345 19.28 -28.77 19.30
C GLY A 345 18.87 -29.69 20.46
N LYS A 346 17.57 -29.80 20.78
CA LYS A 346 17.05 -30.73 21.80
C LYS A 346 16.28 -31.88 21.14
N GLY A 347 16.94 -32.62 20.26
CA GLY A 347 16.48 -33.93 19.82
C GLY A 347 17.06 -35.02 20.72
N ALA A 348 16.20 -35.69 21.49
CA ALA A 348 16.51 -36.94 22.18
C ALA A 348 16.98 -38.01 21.17
N PRO A 349 17.83 -38.99 21.59
CA PRO A 349 18.48 -39.91 20.68
C PRO A 349 17.48 -40.83 20.00
N ARG A 350 17.74 -41.12 18.72
CA ARG A 350 17.01 -42.12 17.94
C ARG A 350 17.24 -43.50 18.55
N SER A 351 16.15 -44.16 18.92
CA SER A 351 16.01 -45.63 18.99
C SER A 351 14.84 -46.03 18.13
#